data_AF-E8MBH3-F1
#
_entry.id   AF-E8MBH3-F1
#
_cell.length_a   1.000
_cell.length_b   1.000
_cell.length_c   1.000
_cell.angle_alpha   90.00
_cell.angle_beta   90.00
_cell.angle_gamma   90.00
#
_symmetry.space_group_name_H-M   'P 1'
#
loop_
_entity.id
_entity.type
_entity.pdbx_description
1 polymer ?
#
loop_
_entity_poly.entity_id
_entity_poly.type
_entity_poly.pdbx_seq_one_letter_code
_entity_poly.pdbx_strand_id
1 'polypeptide(L)'
;MFGKIFGRNKDKALKEKEVRIVLPEESYTLLEWKKDDLPCIGMLNSGLIGFEHREIFGWHLSVIIDFDDLAEHGMPSEDEQAIVDPFCDQLDEEIKAGGNALFLVRETWNNTRRVVWRVYDPEVAHQHLQYIVDHYRYPRQFDWHMEQDLEWEQADWYFKQLRT
;
A
#
# COMPACT_ATOMS: atom_id res chain seq x y z
N MET A 1 -67.19 15.74 -4.09
CA MET A 1 -66.94 14.69 -3.10
C MET A 1 -65.55 14.11 -3.36
N PHE A 2 -64.68 14.20 -2.34
CA PHE A 2 -63.49 13.38 -2.03
C PHE A 2 -62.48 13.05 -3.16
N GLY A 3 -61.17 13.30 -3.06
CA GLY A 3 -60.36 13.80 -1.96
C GLY A 3 -58.89 13.42 -2.12
N LYS A 4 -58.01 14.28 -1.57
CA LYS A 4 -56.64 14.06 -1.07
C LYS A 4 -55.44 13.93 -2.03
N ILE A 5 -54.69 15.03 -2.01
CA ILE A 5 -53.22 15.15 -1.94
C ILE A 5 -52.61 14.10 -0.98
N PHE A 6 -51.50 13.46 -1.37
CA PHE A 6 -50.31 13.22 -0.52
C PHE A 6 -49.14 12.74 -1.38
N GLY A 7 -48.02 13.45 -1.33
CA GLY A 7 -46.79 13.04 -2.00
C GLY A 7 -45.97 12.03 -1.20
N ARG A 8 -44.97 11.44 -1.85
CA ARG A 8 -43.67 11.17 -1.24
C ARG A 8 -42.56 11.33 -2.26
N ASN A 9 -41.67 12.22 -1.88
CA ASN A 9 -40.45 12.65 -2.50
C ASN A 9 -39.34 11.62 -2.26
N LYS A 10 -38.31 11.65 -3.11
CA LYS A 10 -36.94 11.13 -2.94
C LYS A 10 -36.70 9.65 -3.24
N ASP A 11 -36.46 9.38 -4.52
CA ASP A 11 -35.22 8.69 -4.87
C ASP A 11 -34.26 9.77 -5.37
N LYS A 12 -33.50 10.32 -4.41
CA LYS A 12 -32.29 11.06 -4.72
C LYS A 12 -31.40 10.09 -5.49
N ALA A 13 -31.34 10.24 -6.81
CA ALA A 13 -30.12 9.87 -7.52
C ALA A 13 -28.98 10.57 -6.77
N LEU A 14 -28.19 9.79 -6.03
CA LEU A 14 -26.90 10.24 -5.54
C LEU A 14 -26.16 10.65 -6.82
N LYS A 15 -26.06 11.96 -7.06
CA LYS A 15 -25.11 12.47 -8.04
C LYS A 15 -23.76 12.01 -7.53
N GLU A 16 -23.21 10.96 -8.12
CA GLU A 16 -21.81 10.60 -7.94
C GLU A 16 -21.02 11.88 -8.16
N LYS A 17 -20.39 12.36 -7.09
CA LYS A 17 -19.45 13.46 -7.21
C LYS A 17 -18.21 12.83 -7.80
N GLU A 18 -18.05 12.92 -9.11
CA GLU A 18 -16.78 12.60 -9.75
C GLU A 18 -15.69 13.47 -9.13
N VAL A 19 -14.73 12.84 -8.47
CA VAL A 19 -13.53 13.50 -7.97
C VAL A 19 -12.41 13.17 -8.95
N ARG A 20 -11.76 14.21 -9.48
CA ARG A 20 -10.56 14.04 -10.31
C ARG A 20 -9.35 14.37 -9.46
N ILE A 21 -8.43 13.42 -9.37
CA ILE A 21 -7.21 13.55 -8.58
C ILE A 21 -6.04 13.44 -9.53
N VAL A 22 -5.04 14.29 -9.33
CA VAL A 22 -3.73 14.10 -9.94
C VAL A 22 -2.90 13.34 -8.93
N LEU A 23 -2.42 12.15 -9.30
CA LEU A 23 -1.55 11.37 -8.43
C LEU A 23 -0.20 12.09 -8.31
N PRO A 24 0.37 12.18 -7.09
CA PRO A 24 1.67 12.82 -6.90
C PRO A 24 2.78 12.01 -7.57
N GLU A 25 3.82 12.70 -8.04
CA GLU A 25 5.04 12.02 -8.50
C GLU A 25 5.76 11.38 -7.32
N GLU A 26 6.30 10.18 -7.54
CA GLU A 26 7.03 9.45 -6.51
C GLU A 26 8.41 10.08 -6.30
N SER A 27 8.77 10.28 -5.04
CA SER A 27 10.13 10.67 -4.65
C SER A 27 10.52 9.90 -3.40
N TYR A 28 11.77 9.47 -3.33
CA TYR A 28 12.18 8.47 -2.35
C TYR A 28 13.13 9.03 -1.31
N THR A 29 12.93 8.64 -0.05
CA THR A 29 13.85 8.94 1.04
C THR A 29 14.19 7.66 1.80
N LEU A 30 15.48 7.45 2.02
CA LEU A 30 15.98 6.34 2.82
C LEU A 30 15.81 6.65 4.32
N LEU A 31 15.28 5.69 5.05
CA LEU A 31 15.09 5.70 6.49
C LEU A 31 15.88 4.55 7.10
N GLU A 32 16.53 4.82 8.22
CA GLU A 32 17.23 3.80 9.00
C GLU A 32 16.79 3.91 10.46
N TRP A 33 16.40 2.78 11.05
CA TRP A 33 16.07 2.72 12.48
C TRP A 33 16.43 1.35 13.05
N LYS A 34 16.24 1.19 14.37
CA LYS A 34 16.42 -0.09 15.04
C LYS A 34 15.09 -0.58 15.60
N LYS A 35 14.84 -1.87 15.46
CA LYS A 35 13.70 -2.59 16.05
C LYS A 35 14.20 -3.94 16.55
N ASP A 36 13.92 -4.24 17.83
CA ASP A 36 14.41 -5.44 18.53
C ASP A 36 15.94 -5.61 18.40
N ASP A 37 16.68 -4.52 18.60
CA ASP A 37 18.14 -4.41 18.46
C ASP A 37 18.73 -4.71 17.06
N LEU A 38 17.87 -5.01 16.07
CA LEU A 38 18.25 -5.24 14.68
C LEU A 38 18.04 -3.98 13.82
N PRO A 39 18.88 -3.76 12.79
CA PRO A 39 18.69 -2.68 11.85
C PRO A 39 17.43 -2.90 11.01
N CYS A 40 16.73 -1.80 10.71
CA CYS A 40 15.69 -1.73 9.71
C CYS A 40 16.04 -0.65 8.69
N ILE A 41 15.86 -0.98 7.42
CA ILE A 41 16.09 -0.05 6.30
C ILE A 41 14.77 0.13 5.56
N GLY A 42 14.31 1.37 5.42
CA GLY A 42 13.08 1.73 4.73
C GLY A 42 13.32 2.69 3.56
N MET A 43 12.61 2.49 2.47
CA MET A 43 12.51 3.43 1.36
C MET A 43 11.09 3.99 1.35
N LEU A 44 10.93 5.23 1.81
CA LEU A 44 9.66 5.92 1.91
C LEU A 44 9.40 6.77 0.67
N ASN A 45 8.18 6.74 0.14
CA ASN A 45 7.71 7.71 -0.86
C ASN A 45 7.39 9.05 -0.18
N SER A 46 8.37 9.94 -0.13
CA SER A 46 8.22 11.29 0.39
C SER A 46 7.38 12.21 -0.52
N GLY A 47 7.07 11.78 -1.76
CA GLY A 47 6.13 12.46 -2.65
C GLY A 47 4.69 12.51 -2.10
N LEU A 48 4.37 11.64 -1.14
CA LEU A 48 3.06 11.61 -0.47
C LEU A 48 2.92 12.62 0.68
N ILE A 49 3.97 13.36 1.02
CA ILE A 49 3.89 14.39 2.05
C ILE A 49 2.93 15.49 1.59
N GLY A 50 1.89 15.72 2.39
CA GLY A 50 0.88 16.73 2.09
C GLY A 50 -0.16 16.31 1.06
N PHE A 51 -0.21 15.02 0.68
CA PHE A 51 -1.30 14.51 -0.14
C PHE A 51 -2.66 14.72 0.55
N GLU A 52 -3.56 15.47 -0.11
CA GLU A 52 -4.81 15.95 0.50
C GLU A 52 -5.96 14.93 0.45
N HIS A 53 -5.95 14.00 -0.51
CA HIS A 53 -7.06 13.07 -0.79
C HIS A 53 -6.88 11.69 -0.13
N ARG A 54 -6.42 11.68 1.12
CA ARG A 54 -6.06 10.45 1.86
C ARG A 54 -7.21 9.46 1.96
N GLU A 55 -8.42 9.97 2.19
CA GLU A 55 -9.64 9.20 2.39
C GLU A 55 -10.03 8.38 1.15
N ILE A 56 -9.60 8.83 -0.03
CA ILE A 56 -9.84 8.11 -1.28
C ILE A 56 -8.93 6.88 -1.36
N PHE A 57 -7.67 7.01 -0.96
CA PHE A 57 -6.73 5.89 -0.81
C PHE A 57 -6.75 5.36 0.63
N GLY A 58 -7.97 5.10 1.10
CA GLY A 58 -8.29 4.85 2.50
C GLY A 58 -7.91 3.45 3.01
N TRP A 59 -7.39 2.57 2.15
CA TRP A 59 -6.97 1.23 2.55
C TRP A 59 -5.45 1.15 2.70
N HIS A 60 -5.02 0.52 3.78
CA HIS A 60 -3.63 0.16 4.03
C HIS A 60 -3.42 -1.28 3.60
N LEU A 61 -2.69 -1.50 2.52
CA LEU A 61 -2.25 -2.82 2.08
C LEU A 61 -0.79 -3.00 2.44
N SER A 62 -0.46 -4.07 3.16
CA SER A 62 0.92 -4.50 3.33
C SER A 62 1.13 -5.93 2.90
N VAL A 63 2.13 -6.14 2.04
CA VAL A 63 2.64 -7.44 1.63
C VAL A 63 3.94 -7.69 2.38
N ILE A 64 4.08 -8.85 3.01
CA ILE A 64 5.29 -9.28 3.72
C ILE A 64 5.84 -10.49 2.97
N ILE A 65 7.08 -10.39 2.51
CA ILE A 65 7.80 -11.40 1.75
C ILE A 65 8.91 -11.95 2.64
N ASP A 66 8.98 -13.27 2.76
CA ASP A 66 10.03 -13.96 3.51
C ASP A 66 11.29 -14.12 2.65
N PHE A 67 12.45 -13.95 3.27
CA PHE A 67 13.72 -14.28 2.64
C PHE A 67 14.15 -15.70 2.98
N ASP A 68 14.67 -16.40 1.97
CA ASP A 68 15.26 -17.73 2.15
C ASP A 68 16.77 -17.66 2.44
N ASP A 69 17.49 -16.71 1.84
CA ASP A 69 18.92 -16.53 2.00
C ASP A 69 19.28 -15.18 2.65
N LEU A 70 20.04 -15.25 3.74
CA LEU A 70 20.32 -14.12 4.63
C LEU A 70 21.82 -13.84 4.72
N ALA A 71 22.15 -12.55 4.74
CA ALA A 71 23.42 -12.02 5.16
C ALA A 71 23.40 -11.70 6.68
N GLU A 72 24.19 -10.71 7.10
CA GLU A 72 24.27 -10.31 8.50
C GLU A 72 22.96 -9.65 8.99
N HIS A 73 22.66 -9.84 10.28
CA HIS A 73 21.56 -9.16 10.99
C HIS A 73 20.16 -9.33 10.37
N GLY A 74 19.92 -10.44 9.67
CA GLY A 74 18.63 -10.74 9.04
C GLY A 74 18.36 -9.90 7.78
N MET A 75 19.38 -9.26 7.21
CA MET A 75 19.31 -8.65 5.89
C MET A 75 19.42 -9.74 4.81
N PRO A 76 18.82 -9.57 3.63
CA PRO A 76 18.96 -10.51 2.52
C PRO A 76 20.38 -10.47 1.95
N SER A 77 20.86 -11.61 1.45
CA SER A 77 22.08 -11.65 0.64
C SER A 77 21.90 -10.89 -0.68
N GLU A 78 22.98 -10.66 -1.43
CA GLU A 78 22.90 -10.07 -2.77
C GLU A 78 22.12 -10.97 -3.74
N ASP A 79 22.30 -12.28 -3.64
CA ASP A 79 21.58 -13.28 -4.45
C ASP A 79 20.07 -13.28 -4.11
N GLU A 80 19.73 -13.15 -2.83
CA GLU A 80 18.34 -13.03 -2.38
C GLU A 80 17.69 -11.73 -2.88
N GLN A 81 18.41 -10.61 -2.85
CA GLN A 81 17.94 -9.34 -3.40
C GLN A 81 17.65 -9.45 -4.90
N ALA A 82 18.53 -10.09 -5.66
CA ALA A 82 18.34 -10.31 -7.10
C ALA A 82 17.08 -11.12 -7.45
N ILE A 83 16.52 -11.87 -6.48
CA ILE A 83 15.30 -12.64 -6.62
C ILE A 83 14.07 -11.85 -6.16
N VAL A 84 14.14 -11.20 -5.00
CA VAL A 84 12.97 -10.54 -4.38
C VAL A 84 12.71 -9.15 -4.97
N ASP A 85 13.74 -8.41 -5.36
CA ASP A 85 13.57 -7.03 -5.86
C ASP A 85 12.73 -6.97 -7.14
N PRO A 86 12.96 -7.82 -8.17
CA PRO A 86 12.10 -7.83 -9.37
C PRO A 86 10.63 -8.16 -9.06
N PHE A 87 10.37 -8.99 -8.05
CA PHE A 87 9.01 -9.29 -7.62
C PHE A 87 8.36 -8.12 -6.89
N CYS A 88 9.12 -7.38 -6.07
CA CYS A 88 8.63 -6.14 -5.46
C CYS A 88 8.27 -5.10 -6.53
N ASP A 89 9.11 -4.93 -7.54
CA ASP A 89 8.89 -3.99 -8.64
C ASP A 89 7.65 -4.38 -9.46
N GLN A 90 7.49 -5.67 -9.77
CA GLN A 90 6.30 -6.19 -10.44
C GLN A 90 5.02 -5.92 -9.62
N LEU A 91 5.03 -6.24 -8.32
CA LEU A 91 3.88 -5.99 -7.45
C LEU A 91 3.54 -4.51 -7.42
N ASP A 92 4.53 -3.64 -7.36
CA ASP A 92 4.33 -2.19 -7.34
C ASP A 92 3.65 -1.69 -8.62
N GLU A 93 4.12 -2.13 -9.80
CA GLU A 93 3.49 -1.79 -11.08
C GLU A 93 2.04 -2.30 -11.17
N GLU A 94 1.81 -3.56 -10.80
CA GLU A 94 0.51 -4.22 -10.96
C GLU A 94 -0.53 -3.70 -9.95
N ILE A 95 -0.15 -3.46 -8.70
CA ILE A 95 -1.04 -2.93 -7.66
C ILE A 95 -1.40 -1.46 -7.94
N LYS A 96 -0.49 -0.67 -8.51
CA LYS A 96 -0.76 0.72 -8.91
C LYS A 96 -1.50 0.83 -10.24
N ALA A 97 -1.67 -0.26 -10.98
CA ALA A 97 -2.31 -0.25 -12.30
C ALA A 97 -3.69 0.42 -12.27
N GLY A 98 -3.98 1.23 -13.29
CA GLY A 98 -5.22 2.01 -13.34
C GLY A 98 -5.33 3.12 -12.29
N GLY A 99 -4.24 3.44 -11.58
CA GLY A 99 -4.24 4.43 -10.50
C GLY A 99 -4.87 3.92 -9.20
N ASN A 100 -4.93 2.59 -9.01
CA ASN A 100 -5.59 1.99 -7.86
C ASN A 100 -4.85 2.19 -6.53
N ALA A 101 -3.54 2.48 -6.58
CA ALA A 101 -2.74 2.56 -5.38
C ALA A 101 -1.63 3.60 -5.48
N LEU A 102 -1.13 4.01 -4.31
CA LEU A 102 0.04 4.83 -4.12
C LEU A 102 1.06 4.03 -3.31
N PHE A 103 2.28 3.87 -3.85
CA PHE A 103 3.37 3.26 -3.09
C PHE A 103 3.72 4.13 -1.88
N LEU A 104 3.72 3.52 -0.68
CA LEU A 104 4.05 4.23 0.55
C LEU A 104 5.48 3.95 0.98
N VAL A 105 5.80 2.70 1.30
CA VAL A 105 7.10 2.34 1.86
C VAL A 105 7.47 0.90 1.54
N ARG A 106 8.77 0.68 1.35
CA ARG A 106 9.39 -0.65 1.34
C ARG A 106 10.38 -0.72 2.48
N GLU A 107 10.17 -1.62 3.43
CA GLU A 107 11.06 -1.82 4.57
C GLU A 107 11.63 -3.24 4.60
N THR A 108 12.89 -3.35 5.00
CA THR A 108 13.61 -4.62 5.17
C THR A 108 14.01 -4.73 6.63
N TRP A 109 13.51 -5.79 7.28
CA TRP A 109 13.81 -6.04 8.67
C TRP A 109 13.74 -7.53 8.97
N ASN A 110 14.80 -8.02 9.61
CA ASN A 110 14.86 -9.34 10.24
C ASN A 110 14.17 -10.43 9.44
N ASN A 111 14.80 -10.87 8.34
CA ASN A 111 14.36 -11.91 7.41
C ASN A 111 13.15 -11.62 6.52
N THR A 112 12.57 -10.43 6.59
CA THR A 112 11.42 -10.06 5.74
C THR A 112 11.65 -8.77 4.97
N ARG A 113 10.92 -8.68 3.85
CA ARG A 113 10.59 -7.40 3.20
C ARG A 113 9.12 -7.11 3.34
N ARG A 114 8.78 -5.93 3.83
CA ARG A 114 7.41 -5.42 3.81
C ARG A 114 7.28 -4.32 2.77
N VAL A 115 6.30 -4.45 1.89
CA VAL A 115 5.94 -3.44 0.89
C VAL A 115 4.52 -2.96 1.17
N VAL A 116 4.33 -1.64 1.19
CA VAL A 116 3.09 -1.02 1.65
C VAL A 116 2.57 -0.05 0.61
N TRP A 117 1.25 -0.13 0.37
CA TRP A 117 0.53 0.79 -0.49
C TRP A 117 -0.68 1.39 0.22
N ARG A 118 -1.04 2.60 -0.21
CA ARG A 118 -2.33 3.22 0.07
C ARG A 118 -3.26 2.92 -1.11
N VAL A 119 -4.36 2.22 -0.88
CA VAL A 119 -5.20 1.61 -1.92
C VAL A 119 -6.57 2.28 -1.97
N TYR A 120 -7.05 2.50 -3.19
CA TYR A 120 -8.39 3.01 -3.50
C TYR A 120 -9.43 1.88 -3.47
N ASP A 121 -9.28 0.88 -4.35
CA ASP A 121 -10.15 -0.29 -4.43
C ASP A 121 -9.41 -1.53 -3.85
N PRO A 122 -9.80 -1.97 -2.63
CA PRO A 122 -9.16 -3.09 -1.95
C PRO A 122 -9.48 -4.43 -2.62
N GLU A 123 -10.67 -4.58 -3.22
CA GLU A 123 -11.07 -5.81 -3.90
C GLU A 123 -10.22 -6.08 -5.14
N VAL A 124 -9.90 -5.04 -5.92
CA VAL A 124 -9.01 -5.16 -7.09
C VAL A 124 -7.62 -5.64 -6.67
N ALA A 125 -7.04 -5.03 -5.63
CA ALA A 125 -5.72 -5.41 -5.13
C ALA A 125 -5.73 -6.83 -4.54
N HIS A 126 -6.76 -7.18 -3.77
CA HIS A 126 -6.90 -8.51 -3.18
C HIS A 126 -7.05 -9.60 -4.24
N GLN A 127 -7.91 -9.39 -5.25
CA GLN A 127 -8.11 -10.35 -6.35
C GLN A 127 -6.81 -10.59 -7.13
N HIS A 128 -6.02 -9.53 -7.33
CA HIS A 128 -4.71 -9.64 -7.98
C HIS A 128 -3.71 -10.47 -7.16
N LEU A 129 -3.58 -10.19 -5.86
CA LEU A 129 -2.71 -10.97 -4.97
C LEU A 129 -3.15 -12.44 -4.87
N GLN A 130 -4.46 -12.69 -4.80
CA GLN A 130 -5.02 -14.04 -4.82
C GLN A 130 -4.67 -14.75 -6.13
N TYR A 131 -4.77 -14.06 -7.27
CA TYR A 131 -4.38 -14.61 -8.56
C TYR A 131 -2.90 -15.01 -8.61
N ILE A 132 -1.99 -14.20 -8.06
CA ILE A 132 -0.56 -14.52 -7.95
C ILE A 132 -0.35 -15.80 -7.16
N VAL A 133 -1.01 -15.95 -6.00
CA VAL A 133 -0.90 -17.14 -5.16
C VAL A 133 -1.45 -18.38 -5.87
N ASP A 134 -2.67 -18.30 -6.40
CA ASP A 134 -3.36 -19.43 -7.04
C ASP A 134 -2.60 -19.99 -8.25
N HIS A 135 -1.75 -19.17 -8.87
CA HIS A 135 -0.96 -19.52 -10.04
C HIS A 135 0.54 -19.67 -9.76
N TYR A 136 0.95 -19.68 -8.48
CA TYR A 136 2.35 -19.83 -8.05
C TYR A 136 3.31 -18.84 -8.72
N ARG A 137 2.87 -17.59 -8.91
CA ARG A 137 3.64 -16.53 -9.60
C ARG A 137 4.50 -15.70 -8.64
N TYR A 138 5.16 -16.37 -7.71
CA TYR A 138 5.96 -15.71 -6.69
C TYR A 138 7.26 -16.48 -6.44
N PRO A 139 8.40 -15.79 -6.29
CA PRO A 139 9.68 -16.45 -6.05
C PRO A 139 9.91 -16.83 -4.58
N ARG A 140 9.16 -16.22 -3.66
CA ARG A 140 9.25 -16.39 -2.21
C ARG A 140 7.87 -16.40 -1.58
N GLN A 141 7.75 -17.11 -0.45
CA GLN A 141 6.51 -17.06 0.32
C GLN A 141 6.22 -15.63 0.73
N PHE A 142 4.95 -15.27 0.69
CA PHE A 142 4.49 -13.97 1.12
C PHE A 142 3.07 -14.08 1.63
N ASP A 143 2.72 -13.17 2.54
CA ASP A 143 1.36 -12.96 3.02
C ASP A 143 1.00 -11.49 2.85
N TRP A 144 -0.29 -11.17 2.88
CA TRP A 144 -0.74 -9.78 2.89
C TRP A 144 -1.82 -9.53 3.92
N HIS A 145 -1.83 -8.31 4.42
CA HIS A 145 -2.86 -7.78 5.30
C HIS A 145 -3.43 -6.50 4.70
N MET A 146 -4.74 -6.32 4.87
CA MET A 146 -5.41 -5.14 4.39
C MET A 146 -6.42 -4.64 5.42
N GLU A 147 -6.35 -3.35 5.73
CA GLU A 147 -7.24 -2.71 6.69
C GLU A 147 -7.56 -1.28 6.29
N GLN A 148 -8.72 -0.79 6.73
CA GLN A 148 -9.15 0.56 6.44
C GLN A 148 -8.48 1.54 7.42
N ASP A 149 -7.89 2.60 6.88
CA ASP A 149 -7.17 3.66 7.58
C ASP A 149 -7.37 4.98 6.82
N LEU A 150 -8.55 5.59 6.94
CA LEU A 150 -8.94 6.78 6.16
C LEU A 150 -8.04 7.99 6.41
N GLU A 151 -7.49 8.10 7.61
CA GLU A 151 -6.67 9.25 8.05
C GLU A 151 -5.17 9.05 7.79
N TRP A 152 -4.78 7.84 7.36
CA TRP A 152 -3.39 7.41 7.17
C TRP A 152 -2.56 7.46 8.46
N GLU A 153 -3.12 7.01 9.58
CA GLU A 153 -2.44 7.02 10.89
C GLU A 153 -1.12 6.24 10.84
N GLN A 154 -1.08 5.14 10.08
CA GLN A 154 0.13 4.33 9.92
C GLN A 154 1.20 5.03 9.09
N ALA A 155 0.81 5.79 8.05
CA ALA A 155 1.75 6.52 7.21
C ALA A 155 2.40 7.69 7.97
N ASP A 156 1.64 8.33 8.87
CA ASP A 156 2.11 9.47 9.65
C ASP A 156 3.32 9.15 10.53
N TRP A 157 3.48 7.90 11.00
CA TRP A 157 4.68 7.50 11.73
C TRP A 157 5.94 7.64 10.86
N TYR A 158 5.88 7.18 9.60
CA TYR A 158 6.99 7.29 8.65
C TYR A 158 7.29 8.74 8.29
N PHE A 159 6.27 9.56 8.00
CA PHE A 159 6.47 10.96 7.65
C PHE A 159 7.09 11.78 8.80
N LYS A 160 6.87 11.40 10.06
CA LYS A 160 7.51 12.05 11.21
C LYS A 160 9.01 11.77 11.29
N GLN A 161 9.50 10.64 10.78
CA GLN A 161 10.93 10.30 10.75
C GLN A 161 11.75 11.22 9.82
N LEU A 162 11.10 11.85 8.84
CA LEU A 162 11.74 12.79 7.91
C LEU A 162 12.03 14.17 8.52
N ARG A 163 11.42 14.49 9.66
CA ARG A 163 11.50 15.82 10.29
C ARG A 163 12.58 15.91 11.38
N THR A 164 13.39 14.87 11.50
CA THR A 164 14.55 14.74 12.39
C THR A 164 15.84 15.01 11.65
#